data_AF-A0AAW7AE31-F1
#
_entry.id   AF-A0AAW7AE31-F1
#
_cell.length_a   1.000
_cell.length_b   1.000
_cell.length_c   1.000
_cell.angle_alpha   90.00
_cell.angle_beta   90.00
_cell.angle_gamma   90.00
#
_symmetry.space_group_name_H-M   'P 1'
#
loop_
_entity.id
_entity.type
_entity.pdbx_description
1 polymer ?
#
loop_
_entity_poly.entity_id
_entity_poly.type
_entity_poly.pdbx_seq_one_letter_code
_entity_poly.pdbx_strand_id
1 'polypeptide(L)'
;MNIFAILNHMGVFFKEEPVRQLHAALEKAGYEVVYPVDDKDLIKMIEMNPRICGVLFDWDKYSLELCERISQINEKLPVHAFANEQSTLDISLTDLRLNVSFFEYALGMADDIAIKINQAT
;
A
#
# COMPACT_ATOMS: atom_id res chain seq x y z
N MET A 1 -10.98 -2.76 12.59
CA MET A 1 -10.32 -2.08 11.46
C MET A 1 -9.29 -3.08 11.00
N ASN A 2 -9.59 -3.84 9.95
CA ASN A 2 -8.82 -5.03 9.59
C ASN A 2 -8.84 -5.30 8.08
N ILE A 3 -9.37 -4.39 7.27
CA ILE A 3 -9.37 -4.56 5.81
C ILE A 3 -8.13 -3.83 5.27
N PHE A 4 -7.30 -4.53 4.53
CA PHE A 4 -6.10 -3.96 3.92
C PHE A 4 -6.22 -4.01 2.40
N ALA A 5 -6.12 -2.85 1.74
CA ALA A 5 -6.32 -2.76 0.29
C ALA A 5 -4.98 -2.83 -0.45
N ILE A 6 -4.84 -3.77 -1.39
CA ILE A 6 -3.67 -3.89 -2.27
C ILE A 6 -4.09 -3.56 -3.69
N LEU A 7 -3.70 -2.37 -4.16
CA LEU A 7 -3.88 -1.97 -5.55
C LEU A 7 -2.65 -2.41 -6.36
N ASN A 8 -2.73 -3.61 -6.95
CA ASN A 8 -1.64 -4.17 -7.74
C ASN A 8 -2.05 -4.42 -9.19
N HIS A 9 -1.08 -4.33 -10.09
CA HIS A 9 -1.21 -4.74 -11.48
C HIS A 9 -0.35 -5.97 -11.72
N MET A 10 -1.02 -7.11 -11.87
CA MET A 10 -0.40 -8.39 -12.19
C MET A 10 0.10 -8.36 -13.65
N GLY A 11 1.36 -8.71 -13.87
CA GLY A 11 1.99 -8.64 -15.18
C GLY A 11 3.48 -9.00 -15.20
N VAL A 12 4.16 -8.94 -14.04
CA VAL A 12 5.57 -9.35 -13.91
C VAL A 12 5.76 -10.16 -12.64
N PHE A 13 6.25 -11.40 -12.78
CA PHE A 13 6.41 -12.35 -11.67
C PHE A 13 7.25 -11.81 -10.51
N PHE A 14 8.29 -11.01 -10.81
CA PHE A 14 9.13 -10.37 -9.79
C PHE A 14 8.36 -9.46 -8.82
N LYS A 15 7.25 -8.84 -9.26
CA LYS A 15 6.37 -8.03 -8.40
C LYS A 15 5.25 -8.87 -7.79
N GLU A 16 4.75 -9.86 -8.53
CA GLU A 16 3.65 -10.71 -8.09
C GLU A 16 4.00 -11.59 -6.90
N GLU A 17 5.17 -12.25 -6.92
CA GLU A 17 5.52 -13.19 -5.87
C GLU A 17 5.73 -12.51 -4.49
N PRO A 18 6.44 -11.36 -4.37
CA PRO A 18 6.47 -10.61 -3.11
C PRO A 18 5.09 -10.17 -2.62
N VAL A 19 4.20 -9.72 -3.52
CA VAL A 19 2.84 -9.32 -3.16
C VAL A 19 2.01 -10.53 -2.69
N ARG A 20 2.19 -11.69 -3.31
CA ARG A 20 1.55 -12.94 -2.90
C ARG A 20 2.02 -13.41 -1.52
N GLN A 21 3.33 -13.31 -1.25
CA GLN A 21 3.87 -13.59 0.07
C GLN A 21 3.33 -12.61 1.12
N LEU A 22 3.24 -11.33 0.77
CA LEU A 22 2.69 -10.31 1.65
C LEU A 22 1.20 -10.52 1.94
N HIS A 23 0.40 -10.90 0.94
CA HIS A 23 -0.99 -11.27 1.14
C HIS A 23 -1.12 -12.34 2.22
N ALA A 24 -0.35 -13.44 2.09
CA ALA A 24 -0.37 -14.52 3.06
C ALA A 24 0.08 -14.07 4.46
N ALA A 25 1.09 -13.19 4.54
CA ALA A 25 1.55 -12.62 5.80
C ALA A 25 0.49 -11.73 6.47
N LEU A 26 -0.24 -10.94 5.68
CA LEU A 26 -1.33 -10.08 6.16
C LEU A 26 -2.55 -10.90 6.63
N GLU A 27 -2.94 -11.94 5.90
CA GLU A 27 -4.01 -12.84 6.34
C GLU A 27 -3.63 -13.53 7.66
N LYS A 28 -2.38 -13.96 7.80
CA LYS A 28 -1.86 -14.55 9.05
C LYS A 28 -1.86 -13.54 10.20
N ALA A 29 -1.69 -12.26 9.92
CA ALA A 29 -1.82 -11.17 10.89
C ALA A 29 -3.29 -10.79 11.21
N GLY A 30 -4.27 -11.40 10.53
CA GLY A 30 -5.69 -11.19 10.78
C GLY A 30 -6.34 -10.10 9.92
N TYR A 31 -5.67 -9.66 8.86
CA TYR A 31 -6.25 -8.73 7.89
C TYR A 31 -7.09 -9.46 6.83
N GLU A 32 -8.16 -8.82 6.41
CA GLU A 32 -8.91 -9.14 5.21
C GLU A 32 -8.31 -8.36 4.04
N VAL A 33 -7.61 -9.04 3.14
CA VAL A 33 -6.92 -8.39 2.03
C VAL A 33 -7.86 -8.25 0.82
N VAL A 34 -8.02 -7.03 0.33
CA VAL A 34 -8.88 -6.72 -0.82
C VAL A 34 -8.08 -6.12 -1.97
N TYR A 35 -8.56 -6.33 -3.19
CA TYR A 35 -7.90 -5.90 -4.42
C TYR A 35 -8.82 -4.99 -5.24
N PRO A 36 -8.75 -3.66 -5.03
CA PRO A 36 -9.47 -2.72 -5.88
C PRO A 36 -8.98 -2.80 -7.33
N VAL A 37 -9.88 -2.53 -8.27
CA VAL A 37 -9.60 -2.66 -9.71
C VAL A 37 -8.68 -1.54 -10.21
N ASP A 38 -8.93 -0.33 -9.74
CA ASP A 38 -8.18 0.87 -10.11
C ASP A 38 -8.14 1.88 -8.94
N ASP A 39 -7.50 3.03 -9.17
CA ASP A 39 -7.39 4.10 -8.19
C ASP A 39 -8.76 4.69 -7.80
N LYS A 40 -9.74 4.71 -8.71
CA LYS A 40 -11.08 5.24 -8.46
C LYS A 40 -11.87 4.30 -7.56
N ASP A 41 -11.77 3.01 -7.83
CA ASP A 41 -12.38 1.95 -7.02
C ASP A 41 -11.78 1.94 -5.62
N LEU A 42 -10.45 2.02 -5.49
CA LEU A 42 -9.77 2.16 -4.20
C LEU A 42 -10.28 3.36 -3.40
N ILE A 43 -10.34 4.53 -4.03
CA ILE A 43 -10.81 5.76 -3.37
C ILE A 43 -12.24 5.60 -2.88
N LYS A 44 -13.13 5.10 -3.74
CA LYS A 44 -14.53 4.84 -3.37
C LYS A 44 -14.65 3.80 -2.25
N MET A 45 -13.79 2.76 -2.26
CA MET A 45 -13.73 1.78 -1.18
C MET A 45 -13.36 2.43 0.15
N ILE A 46 -12.36 3.31 0.18
CA ILE A 46 -11.95 4.04 1.39
C ILE A 46 -13.08 4.94 1.91
N GLU A 47 -13.77 5.67 1.02
CA GLU A 47 -14.91 6.52 1.39
C GLU A 47 -16.07 5.73 1.98
N MET A 48 -16.39 4.56 1.41
CA MET A 48 -17.54 3.76 1.82
C MET A 48 -17.24 2.84 3.01
N ASN A 49 -15.98 2.48 3.25
CA ASN A 49 -15.60 1.46 4.22
C ASN A 49 -14.57 1.99 5.23
N PRO A 50 -14.99 2.56 6.36
CA PRO A 50 -14.08 3.05 7.41
C PRO A 50 -13.28 1.94 8.11
N ARG A 51 -13.52 0.67 7.76
CA ARG A 51 -12.74 -0.47 8.26
C ARG A 51 -11.44 -0.68 7.49
N ILE A 52 -11.27 -0.03 6.33
CA ILE A 52 -10.01 -0.02 5.59
C ILE A 52 -8.98 0.69 6.45
N CYS A 53 -7.95 -0.06 6.79
CA CYS A 53 -6.97 0.31 7.81
C CYS A 53 -5.61 0.65 7.21
N GLY A 54 -5.38 0.33 5.94
CA GLY A 54 -4.17 0.66 5.23
C GLY A 54 -4.31 0.31 3.75
N VAL A 55 -3.43 0.92 2.95
CA VAL A 55 -3.41 0.75 1.49
C VAL A 55 -1.98 0.47 1.04
N LEU A 56 -1.82 -0.41 0.07
CA LEU A 56 -0.54 -0.69 -0.59
C LEU A 56 -0.68 -0.61 -2.10
N PHE A 57 0.24 0.08 -2.77
CA PHE A 57 0.26 0.17 -4.23
C PHE A 57 1.68 0.30 -4.80
N ASP A 58 1.79 0.19 -6.12
CA ASP A 58 3.03 0.43 -6.86
C ASP A 58 3.27 1.94 -7.05
N TRP A 59 4.36 2.45 -6.47
CA TRP A 59 4.69 3.88 -6.51
C TRP A 59 4.88 4.40 -7.94
N ASP A 60 5.54 3.62 -8.79
CA ASP A 60 5.84 4.03 -10.17
C ASP A 60 4.58 4.18 -11.01
N LYS A 61 3.51 3.47 -10.65
CA LYS A 61 2.25 3.49 -11.38
C LYS A 61 1.28 4.55 -10.89
N TYR A 62 1.12 4.73 -9.58
CA TYR A 62 0.06 5.57 -9.01
C TYR A 62 0.56 6.88 -8.38
N SER A 63 1.85 6.97 -8.07
CA SER A 63 2.55 8.21 -7.72
C SER A 63 1.94 9.03 -6.57
N LEU A 64 2.40 10.27 -6.41
CA LEU A 64 1.99 11.21 -5.38
C LEU A 64 0.50 11.60 -5.45
N GLU A 65 -0.09 11.66 -6.65
CA GLU A 65 -1.49 12.09 -6.84
C GLU A 65 -2.47 11.20 -6.06
N LEU A 66 -2.23 9.88 -6.04
CA LEU A 66 -3.07 8.96 -5.29
C LEU A 66 -2.93 9.19 -3.77
N CYS A 67 -1.71 9.44 -3.27
CA CYS A 67 -1.50 9.76 -1.86
C CYS A 67 -2.25 11.02 -1.42
N GLU A 68 -2.21 12.08 -2.24
CA GLU A 68 -2.92 13.33 -1.95
C GLU A 68 -4.43 13.10 -1.86
N ARG A 69 -5.00 12.35 -2.81
CA ARG A 69 -6.43 12.00 -2.79
C ARG A 69 -6.81 11.17 -1.55
N ILE A 70 -5.98 10.21 -1.18
CA ILE A 70 -6.20 9.42 0.05
C ILE A 70 -6.16 10.32 1.29
N SER A 71 -5.18 11.22 1.37
CA SER A 71 -5.00 12.12 2.51
C SER A 71 -6.15 13.11 2.69
N GLN A 72 -6.73 13.60 1.58
CA GLN A 72 -7.93 14.43 1.60
C GLN A 72 -9.14 13.72 2.22
N ILE A 73 -9.20 12.39 2.10
CA ILE A 73 -10.28 11.55 2.66
C ILE A 73 -9.96 11.14 4.10
N ASN A 74 -8.72 10.71 4.34
CA ASN A 74 -8.23 10.27 5.64
C ASN A 74 -6.71 10.51 5.79
N GLU A 75 -6.35 11.66 6.36
CA GLU A 75 -4.95 12.07 6.64
C GLU A 75 -4.19 11.06 7.50
N LYS A 76 -4.89 10.25 8.31
CA LYS A 76 -4.27 9.27 9.21
C LYS A 76 -4.11 7.88 8.60
N LEU A 77 -4.73 7.61 7.45
CA LEU A 77 -4.67 6.29 6.83
C LEU A 77 -3.23 5.96 6.44
N PRO A 78 -2.63 4.88 6.97
CA PRO A 78 -1.31 4.43 6.54
C PRO A 78 -1.32 4.08 5.05
N VAL A 79 -0.44 4.74 4.31
CA VAL A 79 -0.21 4.46 2.90
C VAL A 79 1.14 3.78 2.76
N HIS A 80 1.15 2.65 2.08
CA HIS A 80 2.35 1.89 1.79
C HIS A 80 2.55 1.87 0.28
N ALA A 81 3.80 1.98 -0.16
CA ALA A 81 4.11 1.96 -1.58
C ALA A 81 5.32 1.07 -1.84
N PHE A 82 5.21 0.22 -2.85
CA PHE A 82 6.38 -0.45 -3.39
C PHE A 82 7.11 0.47 -4.35
N ALA A 83 8.41 0.69 -4.14
CA ALA A 83 9.27 1.49 -4.99
C ALA A 83 10.40 0.63 -5.57
N ASN A 84 10.78 0.93 -6.81
CA ASN A 84 12.02 0.40 -7.39
C ASN A 84 13.22 1.29 -6.98
N GLU A 85 14.44 0.76 -7.04
CA GLU A 85 15.67 1.45 -6.64
C GLU A 85 15.89 2.83 -7.31
N GLN A 86 15.34 3.04 -8.52
CA GLN A 86 15.43 4.32 -9.23
C GLN A 86 14.42 5.35 -8.71
N SER A 87 13.32 4.90 -8.13
CA SER A 87 12.16 5.70 -7.74
C SER A 87 12.28 6.28 -6.34
N THR A 88 13.14 5.70 -5.50
CA THR A 88 13.46 6.21 -4.16
C THR A 88 14.21 7.55 -4.19
N LEU A 89 14.83 7.91 -5.32
CA LEU A 89 15.70 9.09 -5.47
C LEU A 89 14.93 10.40 -5.70
N ASP A 90 13.69 10.37 -6.19
CA ASP A 90 12.88 11.57 -6.49
C ASP A 90 11.96 12.01 -5.32
N ILE A 91 12.14 11.40 -4.15
CA ILE A 91 11.25 11.60 -3.01
C ILE A 91 11.71 12.83 -2.19
N SER A 92 11.39 14.03 -2.68
CA SER A 92 11.33 15.21 -1.81
C SER A 92 9.99 15.21 -1.05
N LEU A 93 9.91 14.46 0.05
CA LEU A 93 8.79 14.42 1.01
C LEU A 93 8.58 15.74 1.77
N THR A 94 9.13 16.86 1.30
CA THR A 94 9.31 18.05 2.13
C THR A 94 8.03 18.85 2.36
N ASP A 95 6.98 18.67 1.54
CA ASP A 95 5.77 19.52 1.60
C ASP A 95 4.47 18.80 1.99
N LEU A 96 4.50 17.49 2.23
CA LEU A 96 3.28 16.71 2.41
C LEU A 96 3.36 15.87 3.69
N ARG A 97 2.45 16.15 4.63
CA ARG A 97 2.20 15.37 5.86
C ARG A 97 1.60 13.98 5.55
N LEU A 98 2.07 13.34 4.48
CA LEU A 98 1.55 12.06 4.06
C LEU A 98 2.20 10.96 4.89
N ASN A 99 1.38 10.10 5.49
CA ASN A 99 1.82 8.92 6.21
C ASN A 99 2.19 7.80 5.23
N VAL A 100 3.25 8.01 4.42
CA VAL A 100 3.69 7.06 3.39
C VAL A 100 4.91 6.29 3.87
N SER A 101 4.85 4.96 3.79
CA SER A 101 6.00 4.06 3.98
C SER A 101 6.37 3.39 2.67
N PHE A 102 7.67 3.27 2.40
CA PHE A 102 8.19 2.65 1.18
C PHE A 102 8.75 1.26 1.46
N PHE A 103 8.47 0.34 0.54
CA PHE A 103 8.97 -1.03 0.55
C PHE A 103 9.60 -1.38 -0.80
N GLU A 104 10.54 -2.32 -0.79
CA GLU A 104 11.14 -2.87 -2.00
C GLU A 104 10.45 -4.18 -2.38
N TYR A 105 10.46 -4.49 -3.68
CA TYR A 105 10.05 -5.80 -4.17
C TYR A 105 11.16 -6.82 -3.88
N ALA A 106 11.06 -7.51 -2.75
CA ALA A 106 12.02 -8.53 -2.35
C ALA A 106 11.31 -9.77 -1.78
N LEU A 107 11.80 -10.95 -2.17
CA LEU A 107 11.32 -12.23 -1.66
C LEU A 107 11.77 -12.41 -0.20
N GLY A 108 10.90 -12.99 0.63
CA GLY A 108 11.20 -13.24 2.04
C GLY A 108 11.05 -12.03 2.96
N MET A 109 10.75 -10.84 2.43
CA MET A 109 10.52 -9.62 3.23
C MET A 109 9.06 -9.45 3.67
N ALA A 110 8.16 -10.33 3.23
CA ALA A 110 6.72 -10.22 3.47
C ALA A 110 6.33 -10.16 4.95
N ASP A 111 6.95 -10.99 5.80
CA ASP A 111 6.69 -11.00 7.24
C ASP A 111 7.14 -9.69 7.90
N ASP A 112 8.31 -9.17 7.53
CA ASP A 112 8.83 -7.90 8.04
C ASP A 112 7.95 -6.71 7.61
N ILE A 113 7.49 -6.73 6.36
CA ILE A 113 6.54 -5.73 5.84
C ILE A 113 5.23 -5.79 6.62
N ALA A 114 4.68 -6.99 6.86
CA ALA A 114 3.45 -7.16 7.63
C ALA A 114 3.61 -6.69 9.09
N ILE A 115 4.77 -6.89 9.72
CA ILE A 115 5.06 -6.35 11.06
C ILE A 115 5.06 -4.82 11.04
N LYS A 116 5.67 -4.19 10.02
CA LYS A 116 5.66 -2.73 9.88
C LYS A 116 4.25 -2.18 9.64
N ILE A 117 3.43 -2.86 8.83
CA ILE A 117 2.02 -2.51 8.60
C ILE A 117 1.24 -2.57 9.93
N ASN A 118 1.43 -3.61 10.73
CA ASN A 118 0.80 -3.74 12.05
C ASN A 118 1.20 -2.64 13.03
N GLN A 119 2.42 -2.11 12.93
CA GLN A 119 2.87 -1.01 13.80
C GLN A 119 2.31 0.35 13.39
N ALA A 120 1.98 0.52 12.11
CA ALA A 120 1.47 1.76 11.54
C ALA A 120 -0.07 1.88 11.63
N THR A 121 -0.77 0.75 11.78
CA THR A 121 -2.24 0.64 11.78
C THR A 121 -2.82 0.58 13.19
#